data_AF-A0A356M8T3-F1
#
_entry.id   AF-A0A356M8T3-F1
#
_cell.length_a   1.000
_cell.length_b   1.000
_cell.length_c   1.000
_cell.angle_alpha   90.00
_cell.angle_beta   90.00
_cell.angle_gamma   90.00
#
_symmetry.space_group_name_H-M   'P 1'
#
loop_
_entity.id
_entity.type
_entity.pdbx_description
1 polymer ?
#
loop_
_entity_poly.entity_id
_entity_poly.type
_entity_poly.pdbx_seq_one_letter_code
_entity_poly.pdbx_strand_id
1 'polypeptide(L)' 'MLSDIDIANQASMRPIRDIVRELGIGEQEWEPYGHYKAKLNDKLWQRLRNQPDGQLVLVTAINPTPAGE' A
#
# COMPACT_ATOMS: atom_id res chain seq x y z
N MET A 1 -19.61 18.18 -7.33
CA MET A 1 -18.49 17.40 -6.78
C MET A 1 -17.97 16.54 -7.92
N LEU A 2 -16.65 16.36 -8.02
CA LEU A 2 -16.09 15.42 -8.99
C LEU A 2 -16.50 13.99 -8.59
N SER A 3 -16.58 13.08 -9.57
CA SER A 3 -16.75 11.65 -9.27
C SER A 3 -15.46 11.05 -8.71
N ASP A 4 -15.54 9.92 -8.03
CA ASP A 4 -14.36 9.24 -7.48
C ASP A 4 -13.30 8.92 -8.55
N ILE A 5 -13.74 8.55 -9.76
CA ILE A 5 -12.85 8.26 -10.88
C ILE A 5 -12.17 9.52 -11.42
N ASP A 6 -12.88 10.66 -11.44
CA ASP A 6 -12.29 11.94 -11.84
C ASP A 6 -11.22 12.38 -10.85
N ILE A 7 -11.49 12.20 -9.55
CA ILE A 7 -10.53 12.49 -8.48
C ILE A 7 -9.29 11.60 -8.61
N ALA A 8 -9.48 10.29 -8.81
CA ALA A 8 -8.39 9.34 -8.97
C ALA A 8 -7.51 9.65 -10.19
N ASN A 9 -8.11 10.04 -11.32
CA ASN A 9 -7.39 10.37 -12.56
C ASN A 9 -6.58 11.67 -12.47
N GLN A 10 -6.95 12.60 -11.58
CA GLN A 10 -6.23 13.85 -11.35
C GLN A 10 -5.04 13.69 -10.38
N ALA A 11 -4.93 12.53 -9.71
CA ALA A 11 -3.86 12.30 -8.74
C ALA A 11 -2.49 12.17 -9.42
N SER A 12 -1.53 12.97 -8.96
CA SER A 12 -0.12 12.79 -9.33
C SER A 12 0.48 11.63 -8.55
N MET A 13 0.38 10.41 -9.08
CA MET A 13 0.89 9.21 -8.44
C MET A 13 2.42 9.21 -8.35
N ARG A 14 2.94 8.77 -7.20
CA ARG A 14 4.37 8.51 -7.00
C ARG A 14 4.74 7.16 -7.64
N PRO A 15 5.83 7.06 -8.42
CA PRO A 15 6.32 5.78 -8.91
C PRO A 15 6.54 4.78 -7.76
N ILE A 16 6.18 3.51 -7.97
CA ILE A 16 6.29 2.47 -6.93
C ILE A 16 7.73 2.31 -6.41
N ARG A 17 8.73 2.56 -7.28
CA ARG A 17 10.15 2.54 -6.93
C ARG A 17 10.49 3.53 -5.81
N ASP A 18 9.86 4.70 -5.80
CA ASP A 18 10.12 5.70 -4.77
C ASP A 18 9.52 5.29 -3.43
N ILE A 19 8.35 4.62 -3.43
CA ILE A 19 7.69 4.11 -2.22
C ILE A 19 8.51 2.99 -1.58
N VAL A 20 8.95 1.99 -2.36
CA VAL A 20 9.74 0.87 -1.82
C VAL A 20 11.09 1.34 -1.26
N ARG A 21 11.71 2.36 -1.89
CA ARG A 21 12.95 2.97 -1.38
C ARG A 21 12.72 3.69 -0.05
N GLU A 22 11.64 4.45 0.08
CA GLU A 22 11.29 5.15 1.32
C GLU A 22 11.05 4.17 2.47
N LEU A 23 10.42 3.02 2.18
CA LEU A 23 10.16 1.96 3.16
C LEU A 23 11.37 1.06 3.45
N GLY A 24 12.53 1.30 2.84
CA GLY A 24 13.72 0.48 3.03
C GLY A 24 13.57 -0.97 2.52
N ILE A 25 12.80 -1.16 1.45
CA ILE A 25 12.66 -2.44 0.75
C ILE A 25 13.77 -2.54 -0.30
N GLY A 26 14.57 -3.61 -0.23
CA GLY A 26 15.72 -3.81 -1.11
C GLY A 26 15.32 -4.19 -2.54
N GLU A 27 16.20 -3.92 -3.52
CA GLU A 27 15.88 -4.10 -4.95
C GLU A 27 15.49 -5.53 -5.37
N GLN A 28 15.91 -6.54 -4.62
CA GLN A 28 15.58 -7.95 -4.90
C GLN A 28 14.36 -8.46 -4.13
N GLU A 29 13.71 -7.61 -3.34
CA GLU A 29 12.60 -7.96 -2.45
C GLU A 29 11.23 -7.64 -3.05
N TRP A 30 11.20 -7.06 -4.26
CA TRP A 30 9.99 -6.66 -4.95
C TRP A 30 10.10 -6.81 -6.46
N GLU A 31 8.94 -6.89 -7.13
CA GLU A 31 8.80 -7.04 -8.57
C GLU A 31 7.77 -6.03 -9.09
N PRO A 32 8.12 -5.11 -10.02
CA PRO A 32 7.19 -4.12 -10.58
C PRO A 32 6.12 -4.75 -11.48
N TYR A 33 4.89 -4.25 -11.37
CA TYR A 33 3.77 -4.51 -12.28
C TYR A 33 3.32 -3.18 -12.87
N GLY A 34 4.06 -2.70 -13.87
CA GLY A 34 3.97 -1.33 -14.36
C GLY A 34 4.64 -0.34 -13.40
N HIS A 35 4.26 0.94 -13.49
CA HIS A 35 4.96 2.02 -12.77
C HIS A 35 4.48 2.26 -11.34
N TYR A 36 3.29 1.79 -10.97
CA TYR A 36 2.59 2.20 -9.74
C TYR A 36 2.14 1.03 -8.87
N LYS A 37 2.57 -0.21 -9.20
CA LYS A 37 2.23 -1.42 -8.45
C LYS A 37 3.43 -2.37 -8.42
N ALA A 38 3.53 -3.16 -7.37
CA ALA A 38 4.55 -4.19 -7.23
C ALA A 38 4.05 -5.35 -6.37
N LYS A 39 4.65 -6.53 -6.54
CA LYS A 39 4.57 -7.61 -5.55
C LYS A 39 5.82 -7.59 -4.68
N LEU A 40 5.68 -8.05 -3.44
CA LEU A 40 6.77 -8.30 -2.51
C LEU A 40 7.02 -9.81 -2.46
N ASN A 41 8.27 -10.22 -2.28
CA ASN A 41 8.62 -11.64 -2.19
C ASN A 41 9.11 -12.02 -0.77
N ASP A 42 9.26 -13.33 -0.55
CA ASP A 42 9.54 -13.90 0.78
C ASP A 42 10.86 -13.45 1.39
N LYS A 43 11.81 -12.94 0.60
CA LYS A 43 13.10 -12.43 1.11
C LYS A 43 12.87 -11.28 2.10
N LEU A 44 11.88 -10.41 1.81
CA LEU A 44 11.51 -9.31 2.70
C LEU A 44 11.05 -9.83 4.06
N TRP A 45 10.15 -10.81 4.05
CA TRP A 45 9.63 -11.40 5.28
C TRP A 45 10.73 -12.08 6.09
N GLN A 46 11.62 -12.84 5.45
CA GLN A 46 12.75 -13.49 6.11
C GLN A 46 13.68 -12.47 6.79
N ARG A 47 13.94 -11.33 6.14
CA ARG A 47 14.77 -10.25 6.70
C ARG A 47 14.11 -9.56 7.90
N LEU A 48 12.80 -9.36 7.86
CA LEU A 48 12.05 -8.64 8.90
C LEU A 48 11.59 -9.53 10.07
N ARG A 49 11.70 -10.86 9.96
CA ARG A 49 11.12 -11.84 10.89
C ARG A 49 11.41 -11.62 12.39
N ASN A 50 12.55 -11.01 12.72
CA ASN A 50 12.98 -10.77 14.10
C ASN A 50 12.85 -9.29 14.52
N GLN A 51 12.28 -8.45 13.68
CA GLN A 51 12.00 -7.06 14.02
C GLN A 51 10.75 -6.99 14.90
N PRO A 52 10.67 -6.03 15.84
CA PRO A 52 9.46 -5.81 16.60
C PRO A 52 8.32 -5.37 15.66
N ASP A 53 7.11 -5.87 15.94
CA ASP A 53 5.92 -5.45 15.20
C ASP A 53 5.62 -3.95 15.43
N GLY A 54 5.05 -3.33 14.40
CA GLY A 54 4.49 -1.99 14.50
C GLY A 54 3.16 -1.98 15.29
N GLN A 55 2.55 -0.81 15.41
CA GLN A 55 1.22 -0.69 16.01
C GLN A 55 0.15 -1.24 15.06
N LEU A 56 -0.77 -2.04 15.59
CA LEU A 56 -1.93 -2.55 14.87
C LEU A 56 -3.17 -1.70 15.19
N VAL A 57 -3.72 -1.04 14.17
CA VAL A 57 -4.95 -0.25 14.28
C VAL A 57 -6.06 -0.94 13.49
N LEU A 58 -7.12 -1.36 14.20
CA LEU A 58 -8.32 -1.93 13.59
C LEU A 58 -9.36 -0.83 13.36
N VAL A 59 -9.75 -0.63 12.09
CA VAL A 59 -10.85 0.25 11.71
C VAL A 59 -12.12 -0.60 11.54
N THR A 60 -13.21 -0.20 12.20
CA THR A 60 -14.53 -0.86 12.10
C THR A 60 -15.61 0.20 11.93
N ALA A 61 -16.78 -0.23 11.45
CA ALA A 61 -17.99 0.57 11.40
C ALA A 61 -19.07 0.00 12.32
N ILE A 62 -20.17 0.73 12.47
CA ILE A 62 -21.42 0.23 13.04
C ILE A 62 -22.09 -0.74 12.06
N ASN A 63 -23.22 -1.33 12.45
CA ASN A 63 -24.01 -2.18 11.56
C ASN A 63 -24.38 -1.41 10.27
N PRO A 64 -24.18 -2.01 9.08
CA PRO A 64 -24.39 -1.31 7.84
C PRO A 64 -25.86 -0.99 7.60
N THR A 65 -26.11 0.16 7.00
CA THR A 65 -27.42 0.72 6.69
C THR A 65 -27.52 1.03 5.20
N PRO A 66 -28.74 1.13 4.64
CA PRO A 66 -28.91 1.51 3.24
C PRO A 66 -28.36 2.91 2.89
N ALA A 67 -28.14 3.77 3.89
CA ALA A 67 -27.55 5.09 3.71
C ALA A 67 -26.02 5.06 3.53
N GLY A 68 -25.37 3.95 3.91
CA GLY A 68 -23.93 3.78 3.91
C GLY A 68 -23.25 4.22 5.21
N GLU A 69 -22.01 3.77 5.39
CA GLU A 69 -21.13 4.02 6.54
C GLU A 69 -19.75 4.51 6.08
#